data_AF-A0A1M7T191-F1
#
_entry.id   AF-A0A1M7T191-F1
#
_cell.length_a   1.000
_cell.length_b   1.000
_cell.length_c   1.000
_cell.angle_alpha   90.00
_cell.angle_beta   90.00
_cell.angle_gamma   90.00
#
_symmetry.space_group_name_H-M   'P 1'
#
loop_
_entity.id
_entity.type
_entity.pdbx_description
1 polymer ?
#
loop_
_entity_poly.entity_id
_entity_poly.type
_entity_poly.pdbx_seq_one_letter_code
_entity_poly.pdbx_strand_id
1 'polypeptide(L)'
;MSESPSEDDLVLPPVPLATGGVVQVDGTGRRVSQMELVVSTEDGAELRIPLEHHHGAWWPPTERTAPPAGVSADRVPPADHPHPEG
;
A
#
# COMPACT_ATOMS: atom_id res chain seq x y z
N MET A 1 1.24 -15.64 25.24
CA MET A 1 0.00 -15.27 24.53
C MET A 1 0.47 -14.73 23.21
N SER A 2 0.21 -15.45 22.11
CA SER A 2 0.42 -14.92 20.77
C SER A 2 -0.90 -14.32 20.36
N GLU A 3 -1.02 -12.99 20.43
CA GLU A 3 -2.11 -12.31 19.75
C GLU A 3 -1.98 -12.63 18.27
N SER A 4 -2.98 -13.34 17.73
CA SER A 4 -3.16 -13.45 16.30
C SER A 4 -3.21 -12.02 15.75
N PRO A 5 -2.46 -11.68 14.67
CA PRO A 5 -2.61 -10.37 14.05
C PRO A 5 -4.09 -10.15 13.76
N SER A 6 -4.64 -9.03 14.24
CA SER A 6 -6.05 -8.69 14.07
C SER A 6 -6.39 -8.73 12.59
N GLU A 7 -7.53 -9.34 12.24
CA GLU A 7 -7.90 -9.71 10.86
C GLU A 7 -8.04 -8.50 9.89
N ASP A 8 -7.83 -7.27 10.36
CA ASP A 8 -7.94 -6.01 9.60
C ASP A 8 -6.71 -5.09 9.79
N ASP A 9 -5.50 -5.65 9.77
CA ASP A 9 -4.28 -4.84 9.70
C ASP A 9 -4.24 -4.00 8.41
N LEU A 10 -3.81 -2.73 8.53
CA LEU A 10 -3.66 -1.85 7.37
C LEU A 10 -2.51 -2.35 6.46
N VAL A 11 -2.87 -2.83 5.26
CA VAL A 11 -1.93 -3.20 4.19
C VAL A 11 -2.04 -2.21 3.05
N LEU A 12 -0.90 -1.72 2.57
CA LEU A 12 -0.82 -0.82 1.42
C LEU A 12 -0.73 -1.62 0.12
N PRO A 13 -1.33 -1.14 -0.98
CA PRO A 13 -1.29 -1.86 -2.24
C PRO A 13 0.15 -1.88 -2.80
N PRO A 14 0.57 -2.95 -3.52
CA PRO A 14 1.89 -3.05 -4.12
C PRO A 14 1.99 -2.23 -5.43
N VAL A 15 1.55 -0.98 -5.39
CA VAL A 15 1.49 -0.03 -6.52
C VAL A 15 1.95 1.34 -6.02
N PRO A 16 2.38 2.27 -6.90
CA PRO A 16 2.81 3.58 -6.43
C PRO A 16 1.61 4.37 -5.90
N LEU A 17 1.79 5.07 -4.78
CA LEU A 17 0.76 5.93 -4.19
C LEU A 17 0.81 7.37 -4.73
N ALA A 18 1.98 7.78 -5.23
CA ALA A 18 2.16 9.07 -5.89
C ALA A 18 3.27 8.98 -6.96
N THR A 19 3.31 9.95 -7.87
CA THR A 19 4.32 10.05 -8.92
C THR A 19 4.93 11.45 -8.99
N GLY A 20 6.14 11.54 -9.54
CA GLY A 20 6.86 12.81 -9.72
C GLY A 20 7.70 13.21 -8.51
N GLY A 21 8.64 14.13 -8.74
CA GLY A 21 9.65 14.53 -7.73
C GLY A 21 9.68 16.03 -7.46
N VAL A 22 8.67 16.78 -7.87
CA VAL A 22 8.60 18.25 -7.70
C VAL A 22 7.20 18.66 -7.24
N VAL A 23 7.14 19.56 -6.26
CA VAL A 23 5.91 20.19 -5.77
C VAL A 23 6.02 21.71 -5.92
N GLN A 24 4.90 22.37 -6.22
CA GLN A 24 4.84 23.84 -6.29
C GLN A 24 4.62 24.41 -4.89
N VAL A 25 5.55 25.27 -4.44
CA VAL A 25 5.47 25.97 -3.15
C VAL A 25 5.72 27.44 -3.42
N ASP A 26 4.73 28.28 -3.12
CA ASP A 26 4.76 29.73 -3.40
C ASP A 26 5.11 30.05 -4.87
N GLY A 27 4.52 29.29 -5.80
CA GLY A 27 4.75 29.42 -7.24
C GLY A 27 6.13 28.97 -7.74
N THR A 28 6.95 28.40 -6.86
CA THR A 28 8.27 27.86 -7.20
C THR A 28 8.29 26.34 -7.08
N GLY A 29 8.76 25.66 -8.13
CA GLY A 29 8.94 24.21 -8.11
C GLY A 29 10.09 23.82 -7.17
N ARG A 30 9.79 22.99 -6.17
CA ARG A 30 10.77 22.44 -5.22
C ARG A 30 10.85 20.93 -5.37
N ARG A 31 12.07 20.38 -5.35
CA ARG A 31 12.26 18.92 -5.37
C ARG A 31 11.75 18.31 -4.07
N VAL A 32 10.98 17.24 -4.20
CA VAL A 32 10.53 16.44 -3.06
C VAL A 32 11.72 15.61 -2.57
N SER A 33 12.11 15.82 -1.31
CA SER A 33 13.18 15.06 -0.66
C SER A 33 12.67 13.85 0.13
N GLN A 34 11.41 13.92 0.59
CA GLN A 34 10.74 12.89 1.39
C GLN A 34 9.23 12.99 1.17
N MET A 35 8.56 11.85 1.22
CA MET A 35 7.10 11.75 1.23
C MET A 35 6.69 10.70 2.27
N GLU A 36 5.64 10.97 3.03
CA GLU A 36 5.13 10.07 4.07
C GLU A 36 3.61 9.96 3.93
N LEU A 37 3.09 8.75 4.12
CA LEU A 37 1.67 8.52 4.35
C LEU A 37 1.42 8.62 5.87
N VAL A 38 0.50 9.50 6.26
CA VAL A 38 0.07 9.65 7.64
C VAL A 38 -1.30 9.01 7.81
N VAL A 39 -1.41 8.11 8.78
CA VAL A 39 -2.64 7.43 9.14
C VAL A 39 -3.02 7.88 10.55
N SER A 40 -4.18 8.51 10.67
CA SER A 40 -4.75 8.88 11.97
C SER A 40 -5.77 7.84 12.40
N THR A 41 -5.68 7.39 13.64
CA THR A 41 -6.63 6.44 14.24
C THR A 41 -7.76 7.19 14.96
N GLU A 42 -8.85 6.48 15.27
CA GLU A 42 -10.02 7.07 15.94
C GLU A 42 -9.71 7.59 17.35
N ASP A 43 -8.76 6.98 18.05
CA ASP A 43 -8.25 7.42 19.35
C ASP A 43 -7.24 8.58 19.25
N GLY A 44 -6.95 9.05 18.03
CA GLY A 44 -6.11 10.21 17.76
C GLY A 44 -4.61 9.90 17.69
N ALA A 45 -4.21 8.63 17.64
CA ALA A 45 -2.83 8.27 17.36
C ALA A 45 -2.49 8.50 15.87
N GLU A 46 -1.22 8.71 15.58
CA GLU A 46 -0.70 8.84 14.21
C GLU A 46 0.37 7.78 13.93
N LEU A 47 0.21 7.09 12.80
CA LEU A 47 1.26 6.27 12.20
C LEU A 47 1.80 6.98 10.96
N ARG A 48 3.12 7.12 10.88
CA ARG A 48 3.83 7.67 9.71
C ARG A 48 4.57 6.57 8.97
N ILE A 49 4.29 6.45 7.69
CA ILE A 49 4.89 5.45 6.81
C ILE A 49 5.70 6.20 5.75
N PRO A 50 7.05 6.15 5.80
CA PRO A 50 7.88 6.78 4.78
C PRO A 50 7.73 6.05 3.45
N LEU A 51 7.50 6.81 2.37
CA LEU A 51 7.45 6.26 1.02
C LEU A 51 8.84 6.28 0.39
N GLU A 52 9.13 5.23 -0.36
CA GLU A 52 10.41 5.05 -1.03
C GLU A 52 10.30 5.50 -2.49
N HIS A 53 11.26 6.32 -2.95
CA HIS A 53 11.25 6.82 -4.32
C HIS A 53 11.95 5.85 -5.28
N HIS A 54 11.17 5.13 -6.08
CA HIS A 54 11.65 4.16 -7.06
C HIS A 54 10.94 4.36 -8.41
N HIS A 55 11.72 4.29 -9.50
CA HIS A 55 11.20 4.39 -10.87
C HIS A 55 10.37 5.66 -11.15
N GLY A 56 10.68 6.78 -10.49
CA GLY A 56 9.98 8.06 -10.66
C GLY A 56 8.65 8.17 -9.89
N ALA A 57 8.39 7.23 -8.99
CA ALA A 57 7.18 7.16 -8.18
C ALA A 57 7.50 6.88 -6.70
N TRP A 58 6.52 7.12 -5.83
CA TRP A 58 6.61 6.94 -4.39
C TRP A 58 5.82 5.72 -3.98
N TRP A 59 6.54 4.73 -3.45
CA TRP A 59 6.02 3.42 -3.14
C TRP A 59 5.96 3.22 -1.63
N PRO A 60 4.98 2.46 -1.14
CA PRO A 60 5.04 1.93 0.21
C PRO A 60 6.28 1.04 0.40
N PRO A 61 6.86 1.00 1.61
CA PRO A 61 7.92 0.05 1.90
C PRO A 61 7.39 -1.38 1.84
N THR A 62 8.25 -2.33 1.45
CA THR A 62 7.83 -3.70 1.13
C THR A 62 7.10 -4.38 2.29
N GLU A 63 7.52 -4.16 3.53
CA GLU A 63 6.86 -4.72 4.73
C GLU A 63 5.42 -4.23 4.95
N ARG A 64 5.02 -3.12 4.31
CA ARG A 64 3.64 -2.60 4.36
C ARG A 64 2.78 -3.08 3.20
N THR A 65 3.36 -3.78 2.23
CA THR A 65 2.64 -4.31 1.07
C THR A 65 2.33 -5.80 1.17
N ALA A 66 3.10 -6.54 1.97
CA ALA A 66 2.86 -7.94 2.19
C ALA A 66 1.67 -8.12 3.12
N PRO A 67 0.67 -8.96 2.76
CA PRO A 67 -0.32 -9.39 3.71
C PRO A 67 0.36 -10.11 4.88
N PRO A 68 -0.18 -10.04 6.12
CA PRO A 68 0.36 -10.82 7.23
C PRO A 68 0.41 -12.30 6.84
N ALA A 69 1.51 -12.97 7.19
CA ALA A 69 1.75 -14.37 6.88
C ALA A 69 0.62 -15.24 7.48
N GLY A 70 -0.41 -15.53 6.69
CA GLY A 70 -1.64 -16.17 7.16
C GLY A 70 -2.84 -15.93 6.25
N VAL A 71 -2.92 -14.77 5.59
CA VAL A 71 -3.95 -14.52 4.55
C VAL A 71 -3.39 -14.89 3.18
N SER A 72 -3.24 -16.19 2.94
CA SER A 72 -3.34 -16.67 1.56
C SER A 72 -4.75 -16.33 1.12
N ALA A 73 -4.90 -15.31 0.28
CA ALA A 73 -6.14 -15.12 -0.46
C ALA A 73 -6.49 -16.49 -1.05
N ASP A 74 -7.60 -17.06 -0.58
CA ASP A 74 -8.15 -18.29 -1.12
C ASP A 74 -8.31 -18.03 -2.61
N ARG A 75 -7.36 -18.55 -3.39
CA ARG A 75 -7.34 -18.40 -4.83
C ARG A 75 -8.51 -19.24 -5.28
N VAL A 76 -9.69 -18.64 -5.37
CA VAL A 76 -10.86 -19.25 -5.99
C VAL A 76 -10.37 -19.75 -7.35
N PRO A 77 -10.25 -21.08 -7.55
CA PRO A 77 -9.83 -21.59 -8.85
C PRO A 77 -10.86 -21.08 -9.88
N PRO A 78 -10.42 -20.66 -11.07
CA PRO A 78 -11.38 -20.27 -12.11
C PRO A 78 -12.38 -21.42 -12.26
N ALA A 79 -13.66 -21.11 -12.11
CA ALA A 79 -14.70 -22.10 -12.31
C ALA A 79 -14.47 -22.73 -13.70
N ASP A 80 -14.38 -24.06 -13.73
CA ASP A 80 -14.34 -24.83 -14.97
C ASP A 80 -15.68 -24.57 -15.67
N HIS A 81 -15.70 -23.56 -16.55
CA HIS A 81 -16.86 -23.26 -17.37
C HIS A 81 -16.94 -24.37 -18.42
N PRO A 82 -17.97 -25.24 -18.41
CA PRO A 82 -18.12 -26.21 -19.48
C PRO A 82 -18.30 -25.46 -20.79
N HIS A 83 -17.46 -25.81 -21.76
CA HIS A 83 -17.51 -25.28 -23.11
C HIS A 83 -18.88 -25.62 -23.72
N PRO A 84 -19.63 -24.67 -24.33
CA PRO A 84 -20.86 -25.01 -25.00
C PRO A 84 -20.54 -25.94 -26.18
N GLU A 85 -21.16 -27.11 -26.20
CA GLU A 85 -21.13 -28.03 -27.33
C GLU A 85 -21.84 -27.38 -28.53
N GLY A 86 -21.24 -27.50 -29.71
CA GLY A 86 -21.72 -26.92 -30.96
C GLY A 86 -22.91 -27.62 -31.57
#